data_AF-A0A2P4T248-F1
#
_entry.id   AF-A0A2P4T248-F1
#
_cell.length_a   1.000
_cell.length_b   1.000
_cell.length_c   1.000
_cell.angle_alpha   90.00
_cell.angle_beta   90.00
_cell.angle_gamma   90.00
#
_symmetry.space_group_name_H-M   'P 1'
#
loop_
_entity.id
_entity.type
_entity.pdbx_description
1 polymer ?
#
loop_
_entity_poly.entity_id
_entity_poly.type
_entity_poly.pdbx_seq_one_letter_code
_entity_poly.pdbx_strand_id
1 'polypeptide(L)'
;MLMRPKSCRGFPALPVPGRVEQTQAMRLGFVRGQAVPAGSHVRLNLQTGEREARLPDSESGKSDTKEEKRRKRLNKMDIDTNSFTSQELKKALAKMKESEKAERMAHEEEVRKKFRPIEQLKEEFEKLNVKMETDYEIMDKLISKFNSSASTLDEKVAALYDLEYYVHQVDNAKDFLSMGGLRLVIEGLNSTEAVLKEHAAFVLGAALS
;
A
#
# COMPACT_ATOMS: atom_id res chain seq x y z
N MET A 1 -18.66 61.99 28.44
CA MET A 1 -17.55 62.69 27.75
C MET A 1 -16.26 62.19 28.40
N LEU A 2 -15.30 61.54 27.75
CA LEU A 2 -14.80 61.66 26.37
C LEU A 2 -14.27 60.30 25.89
N MET A 3 -14.75 59.85 24.73
CA MET A 3 -14.06 58.86 23.91
C MET A 3 -12.86 59.54 23.23
N ARG A 4 -11.72 58.85 23.20
CA ARG A 4 -10.68 59.08 22.18
C ARG A 4 -10.41 57.76 21.46
N PRO A 5 -10.48 57.74 20.11
CA PRO A 5 -10.07 56.60 19.31
C PRO A 5 -8.57 56.71 19.00
N LYS A 6 -7.91 55.57 18.77
CA LYS A 6 -7.02 55.35 17.61
C LYS A 6 -6.22 54.05 17.74
N SER A 7 -6.09 53.41 16.56
CA SER A 7 -4.95 52.63 16.09
C SER A 7 -5.16 51.12 16.03
N CYS A 8 -5.86 50.69 14.98
CA CYS A 8 -5.76 49.34 14.43
C CYS A 8 -4.34 49.16 13.85
N ARG A 9 -3.52 48.31 14.47
CA ARG A 9 -2.26 47.86 13.87
C ARG A 9 -2.46 46.52 13.18
N GLY A 10 -2.29 46.56 11.86
CA GLY A 10 -1.65 45.54 11.01
C GLY A 10 -2.00 44.08 11.24
N PHE A 11 -2.94 43.57 10.43
CA PHE A 11 -2.97 42.16 10.09
C PHE A 11 -1.75 41.81 9.21
N PRO A 12 -1.01 40.71 9.47
CA PRO A 12 -0.05 40.21 8.51
C PRO A 12 -0.80 39.67 7.28
N ALA A 13 -0.42 40.17 6.11
CA ALA A 13 -0.95 39.74 4.83
C ALA A 13 -0.74 38.23 4.65
N LEU A 14 -1.84 37.52 4.38
CA LEU A 14 -1.81 36.11 3.99
C LEU A 14 -1.01 35.95 2.69
N PRO A 15 -0.25 34.87 2.54
CA PRO A 15 0.50 34.61 1.32
C PRO A 15 -0.49 34.41 0.17
N VAL A 16 -0.42 35.31 -0.81
CA VAL A 16 -1.09 35.16 -2.10
C VAL A 16 -0.67 33.82 -2.72
N PRO A 17 -1.61 32.92 -3.04
CA PRO A 17 -1.27 31.72 -3.76
C PRO A 17 -0.72 32.12 -5.11
N GLY A 18 0.52 31.66 -5.35
CA GLY A 18 1.26 31.86 -6.58
C GLY A 18 0.39 31.51 -7.78
N ARG A 19 0.46 32.40 -8.76
CA ARG A 19 -0.12 32.31 -10.08
C ARG A 19 0.33 30.99 -10.73
N VAL A 20 -0.46 29.94 -10.55
CA VAL A 20 -0.37 28.76 -11.40
C VAL A 20 -0.95 29.22 -12.73
N GLU A 21 -0.09 29.41 -13.72
CA GLU A 21 -0.53 29.49 -15.12
C GLU A 21 -1.29 28.21 -15.44
N GLN A 22 -2.61 28.24 -15.20
CA GLN A 22 -3.53 27.32 -15.81
C GLN A 22 -3.60 27.77 -17.27
N THR A 23 -2.78 27.13 -18.10
CA THR A 23 -3.04 27.03 -19.52
C THR A 23 -4.51 26.64 -19.67
N GLN A 24 -5.28 27.60 -20.16
CA GLN A 24 -6.72 27.52 -20.29
C GLN A 24 -7.06 26.60 -21.46
N ALA A 25 -6.94 25.29 -21.25
CA ALA A 25 -7.48 24.29 -22.14
C ALA A 25 -8.83 23.84 -21.56
N MET A 26 -9.90 24.41 -22.14
CA MET A 26 -11.33 24.19 -21.93
C MET A 26 -11.77 23.18 -20.85
N ARG A 27 -12.36 23.72 -19.78
CA ARG A 27 -13.26 22.99 -18.88
C ARG A 27 -14.55 22.63 -19.63
N LEU A 28 -14.77 21.34 -19.85
CA LEU A 28 -16.12 20.82 -20.05
C LEU A 28 -16.32 19.72 -19.01
N GLY A 29 -17.06 20.07 -17.95
CA GLY A 29 -17.53 19.09 -16.96
C GLY A 29 -18.32 18.02 -17.67
N PHE A 30 -17.97 16.75 -17.44
CA PHE A 30 -18.62 15.64 -18.11
C PHE A 30 -19.93 15.30 -17.39
N VAL A 31 -21.04 15.28 -18.12
CA VAL A 31 -22.35 14.92 -17.56
C VAL A 31 -22.36 13.43 -17.20
N ARG A 32 -22.98 13.06 -16.07
CA ARG A 32 -23.14 11.66 -15.65
C ARG A 32 -23.85 10.88 -16.76
N GLY A 33 -23.16 9.90 -17.35
CA GLY A 33 -23.68 9.03 -18.42
C GLY A 33 -23.05 9.22 -19.79
N GLN A 34 -22.24 10.27 -19.99
CA GLN A 34 -21.48 10.43 -21.23
C GLN A 34 -20.24 9.50 -21.21
N ALA A 35 -19.83 8.97 -22.37
CA ALA A 35 -18.67 8.07 -22.51
C ALA A 35 -17.39 8.85 -22.82
N VAL A 36 -16.35 8.66 -22.00
CA VAL A 36 -15.06 9.37 -22.14
C VAL A 36 -14.26 8.79 -23.32
N PRO A 37 -13.65 9.62 -24.19
CA PRO A 37 -12.80 9.15 -25.29
C PRO A 37 -11.63 8.28 -24.81
N ALA A 38 -11.29 7.26 -25.59
CA ALA A 38 -10.17 6.38 -25.29
C ALA A 38 -8.85 7.18 -25.25
N GLY A 39 -8.12 7.08 -24.14
CA GLY A 39 -6.85 7.78 -23.93
C GLY A 39 -6.96 9.13 -23.21
N SER A 40 -8.15 9.60 -22.86
CA SER A 40 -8.33 10.81 -22.04
C SER A 40 -8.05 10.54 -20.56
N HIS A 41 -7.23 11.39 -19.93
CA HIS A 41 -6.93 11.30 -18.50
C HIS A 41 -8.09 11.88 -17.70
N VAL A 42 -8.65 11.08 -16.78
CA VAL A 42 -9.83 11.46 -16.01
C VAL A 42 -9.46 11.74 -14.56
N ARG A 43 -9.95 12.85 -14.01
CA ARG A 43 -9.80 13.25 -12.62
C ARG A 43 -11.18 13.46 -11.99
N LEU A 44 -11.30 13.16 -10.71
CA LEU A 44 -12.51 13.38 -9.93
C LEU A 44 -12.24 14.49 -8.91
N ASN A 45 -13.06 15.54 -8.92
CA ASN A 45 -12.95 16.63 -7.97
C ASN A 45 -13.75 16.28 -6.71
N LEU A 46 -13.07 16.01 -5.60
CA LEU A 46 -13.70 15.55 -4.34
C LEU A 46 -14.52 16.64 -3.63
N GLN A 47 -14.34 17.92 -3.98
CA GLN A 47 -15.11 19.02 -3.41
C GLN A 47 -16.43 19.25 -4.15
N THR A 48 -16.44 19.11 -5.48
CA THR A 48 -17.64 19.34 -6.31
C THR A 48 -18.34 18.05 -6.73
N GLY A 49 -17.68 16.90 -6.59
CA GLY A 49 -18.17 15.60 -7.05
C GLY A 49 -18.17 15.43 -8.58
N GLU A 50 -17.57 16.37 -9.31
CA GLU A 50 -17.54 16.38 -10.78
C GLU A 50 -16.37 15.58 -11.35
N ARG A 51 -16.60 14.95 -12.51
CA ARG A 51 -15.61 14.15 -13.23
C ARG A 51 -15.12 14.95 -14.44
N GLU A 52 -13.83 15.22 -14.49
CA GLU A 52 -13.18 16.03 -15.53
C GLU A 52 -12.26 15.14 -16.37
N ALA A 53 -12.32 15.27 -17.69
CA ALA A 53 -11.43 14.56 -18.61
C ALA A 53 -10.58 15.55 -19.39
N ARG A 54 -9.26 15.30 -19.48
CA ARG A 54 -8.37 16.08 -20.35
C ARG A 54 -8.61 15.67 -21.81
N LEU A 55 -9.19 16.58 -22.59
CA LEU A 55 -9.33 16.39 -24.04
C LEU A 55 -7.99 16.66 -24.73
N PRO A 56 -7.61 15.89 -25.76
CA PRO A 56 -6.43 16.16 -26.56
C PRO A 56 -6.67 17.42 -27.41
N ASP A 57 -5.72 18.36 -27.37
CA ASP A 57 -5.77 19.57 -28.19
C ASP A 57 -5.61 19.20 -29.68
N SER A 58 -6.58 19.60 -30.50
CA SER A 58 -6.61 19.31 -31.95
C SER A 58 -5.54 20.05 -32.77
N GLU A 59 -4.63 20.79 -32.14
CA GLU A 59 -3.61 21.61 -32.83
C GLU A 59 -2.16 21.13 -32.63
N SER A 60 -1.92 20.00 -31.96
CA SER A 60 -0.59 19.39 -31.94
C SER A 60 -0.54 18.14 -32.83
N GLY A 61 -0.32 18.38 -34.12
CA GLY A 61 -0.02 17.33 -35.08
C GLY A 61 1.23 16.55 -34.66
N LYS A 62 1.04 15.30 -34.23
CA LYS A 62 1.93 14.11 -34.34
C LYS A 62 1.39 12.99 -33.45
N SER A 63 0.22 12.45 -33.79
CA SER A 63 -0.09 11.06 -33.43
C SER A 63 0.65 10.16 -34.42
N ASP A 64 1.95 9.99 -34.22
CA ASP A 64 2.71 8.91 -34.85
C ASP A 64 2.11 7.58 -34.37
N THR A 65 1.08 7.10 -35.05
CA THR A 65 0.54 5.78 -34.81
C THR A 65 1.65 4.77 -35.08
N LYS A 66 1.86 3.87 -34.11
CA LYS A 66 2.86 2.81 -34.18
C LYS A 66 2.77 1.97 -35.47
N GLU A 67 1.61 1.98 -36.11
CA GLU A 67 1.32 1.31 -37.37
C GLU A 67 1.98 1.98 -38.59
N GLU A 68 2.02 3.31 -38.67
CA GLU A 68 2.65 4.00 -39.81
C GLU A 68 4.18 3.84 -39.79
N LYS A 69 4.77 3.86 -38.59
CA LYS A 69 6.20 3.50 -38.38
C LYS A 69 6.49 2.05 -38.78
N ARG A 70 5.53 1.14 -38.59
CA ARG A 70 5.67 -0.27 -38.99
C ARG A 70 5.61 -0.42 -40.52
N ARG A 71 4.67 0.27 -41.17
CA ARG A 71 4.54 0.27 -42.64
C ARG A 71 5.75 0.87 -43.34
N LYS A 72 6.31 1.98 -42.84
CA LYS A 72 7.55 2.58 -43.38
C LYS A 72 8.79 1.68 -43.21
N ARG A 73 8.83 0.80 -42.19
CA ARG A 73 9.92 -0.16 -41.99
C ARG A 73 9.83 -1.38 -42.91
N LEU A 74 8.61 -1.84 -43.23
CA LEU A 74 8.38 -2.97 -44.15
C LEU A 74 8.74 -2.61 -45.60
N ASN A 75 8.48 -1.38 -46.03
CA ASN A 75 8.78 -0.92 -47.40
C ASN A 75 10.28 -0.68 -47.67
N LYS A 76 11.15 -0.85 -46.66
CA LYS A 76 12.62 -0.66 -46.76
C LYS A 76 13.39 -1.97 -46.52
N MET A 77 12.77 -3.10 -46.82
CA MET A 77 13.44 -4.39 -46.98
C MET A 77 13.49 -4.67 -48.47
N ASP A 78 14.64 -4.45 -49.11
CA ASP A 78 14.92 -4.98 -50.45
C ASP A 78 14.95 -6.50 -50.34
N ILE A 79 13.79 -7.12 -50.58
CA ILE A 79 13.66 -8.57 -50.71
C ILE A 79 13.72 -8.85 -52.20
N ASP A 80 14.90 -9.16 -52.72
CA ASP A 80 15.03 -9.77 -54.04
C ASP A 80 14.30 -11.13 -54.00
N THR A 81 13.12 -11.18 -54.60
CA THR A 81 12.13 -12.25 -54.44
C THR A 81 12.51 -13.61 -55.02
N ASN A 82 13.76 -13.84 -55.47
CA ASN A 82 14.14 -15.05 -56.20
C ASN A 82 15.50 -15.70 -55.86
N SER A 83 16.15 -15.38 -54.73
CA SER A 83 17.48 -15.93 -54.44
C SER A 83 17.57 -17.05 -53.39
N PHE A 84 16.47 -17.44 -52.72
CA PHE A 84 16.54 -18.44 -51.65
C PHE A 84 15.69 -19.67 -51.94
N THR A 85 16.33 -20.83 -51.95
CA THR A 85 15.63 -22.11 -52.07
C THR A 85 14.87 -22.42 -50.78
N SER A 86 13.72 -23.10 -50.88
CA SER A 86 12.93 -23.50 -49.69
C SER A 86 13.72 -24.33 -48.67
N GLN A 87 14.81 -24.98 -49.10
CA GLN A 87 15.68 -25.75 -48.22
C GLN A 87 16.67 -24.87 -47.44
N GLU A 88 17.17 -23.79 -48.03
CA GLU A 88 18.03 -22.81 -47.34
C GLU A 88 17.24 -22.01 -46.30
N LEU A 89 16.01 -21.62 -46.63
CA LEU A 89 15.12 -20.97 -45.68
C LEU A 89 14.81 -21.86 -44.48
N LYS A 90 14.56 -23.17 -44.70
CA LYS A 90 14.37 -24.15 -43.63
C LYS A 90 15.61 -24.31 -42.75
N LYS A 91 16.81 -24.36 -43.35
CA LYS A 91 18.08 -24.46 -42.61
C LYS A 91 18.40 -23.19 -41.83
N ALA A 92 18.12 -22.01 -42.38
CA ALA A 92 18.28 -20.73 -41.69
C ALA A 92 17.31 -20.61 -40.50
N LEU A 93 16.04 -20.97 -40.69
CA LEU A 93 15.04 -21.01 -39.62
C LEU A 93 15.40 -22.03 -38.53
N ALA A 94 15.95 -23.19 -38.90
CA ALA A 94 16.43 -24.17 -37.92
C ALA A 94 17.59 -23.62 -37.08
N LYS A 95 18.56 -22.94 -37.71
CA LYS A 95 19.68 -22.30 -37.01
C LYS A 95 19.23 -21.17 -36.07
N MET A 96 18.25 -20.37 -36.47
CA MET A 96 17.66 -19.34 -35.60
C MET A 96 16.90 -19.94 -34.41
N LYS A 97 16.18 -21.04 -34.63
CA LYS A 97 15.45 -21.74 -33.55
C LYS A 97 16.39 -22.43 -32.56
N GLU A 98 17.54 -22.90 -33.04
CA GLU A 98 18.58 -23.51 -32.22
C GLU A 98 19.36 -22.45 -31.42
N SER A 99 19.69 -21.31 -32.03
CA SER A 99 20.30 -20.17 -31.33
C SER A 99 19.37 -19.56 -30.28
N GLU A 100 18.08 -19.40 -30.56
CA GLU A 100 17.09 -18.95 -29.57
C GLU A 100 16.96 -19.91 -28.39
N LYS A 101 17.06 -21.22 -28.61
CA LYS A 101 17.07 -22.21 -27.53
C LYS A 101 18.34 -22.12 -26.70
N ALA A 102 19.50 -21.96 -27.33
CA ALA A 102 20.77 -21.79 -26.63
C ALA A 102 20.80 -20.49 -25.81
N GLU A 103 20.27 -19.39 -26.34
CA GLU A 103 20.15 -18.11 -25.63
C GLU A 103 19.17 -18.18 -24.46
N ARG A 104 18.04 -18.90 -24.61
CA ARG A 104 17.10 -19.16 -23.50
C ARG A 104 17.74 -19.97 -22.39
N MET A 105 18.49 -21.02 -22.71
CA MET A 105 19.19 -21.84 -21.71
C MET A 105 20.31 -21.04 -21.02
N ALA A 106 21.06 -20.24 -21.77
CA ALA A 106 22.09 -19.36 -21.20
C ALA A 106 21.48 -18.29 -20.28
N HIS A 107 20.33 -17.72 -20.66
CA HIS A 107 19.59 -16.77 -19.83
C HIS A 107 19.02 -17.43 -18.58
N GLU A 108 18.47 -18.64 -18.68
CA GLU A 108 18.01 -19.43 -17.53
C GLU A 108 19.14 -19.76 -16.55
N GLU A 109 20.33 -20.12 -17.05
CA GLU A 109 21.50 -20.34 -16.20
C GLU A 109 22.02 -19.04 -15.55
N GLU A 110 21.99 -17.93 -16.27
CA GLU A 110 22.38 -16.63 -15.74
C GLU A 110 21.41 -16.14 -14.66
N VAL A 111 20.11 -16.35 -14.86
CA VAL A 111 19.06 -16.11 -13.86
C VAL A 111 19.29 -17.03 -12.65
N ARG A 112 19.57 -18.31 -12.86
CA ARG A 112 19.83 -19.26 -11.77
C ARG A 112 21.11 -18.95 -10.97
N LYS A 113 22.08 -18.25 -11.57
CA LYS A 113 23.28 -17.73 -10.88
C LYS A 113 23.02 -16.40 -10.15
N LYS A 114 22.09 -15.58 -10.65
CA LYS A 114 21.74 -14.26 -10.06
C LYS A 114 20.74 -14.36 -8.91
N PHE A 115 19.89 -15.38 -8.92
CA PHE A 115 18.86 -15.57 -7.89
C PHE A 115 19.20 -16.73 -6.97
N ARG A 116 19.08 -16.50 -5.65
CA ARG A 116 19.13 -17.58 -4.66
C ARG A 116 18.04 -18.61 -4.98
N PRO A 117 18.30 -19.92 -4.81
CA PRO A 117 17.28 -20.93 -5.04
C PRO A 117 16.07 -20.66 -4.14
N ILE A 118 14.88 -20.74 -4.72
CA ILE A 118 13.61 -20.43 -4.06
C ILE A 118 13.43 -21.24 -2.77
N GLU A 119 13.99 -22.45 -2.70
CA GLU A 119 13.97 -23.31 -1.51
C GLU A 119 14.73 -22.69 -0.33
N GLN A 120 15.92 -22.11 -0.59
CA GLN A 120 16.67 -21.40 0.45
C GLN A 120 15.94 -20.14 0.89
N LEU A 121 15.27 -19.43 -0.02
CA LEU A 121 14.46 -18.27 0.33
C LEU A 121 13.23 -18.66 1.16
N LYS A 122 12.59 -19.80 0.87
CA LYS A 122 11.47 -20.33 1.67
C LYS A 122 11.94 -20.75 3.05
N GLU A 123 13.06 -21.46 3.16
CA GLU A 123 13.63 -21.82 4.46
C GLU A 123 14.14 -20.59 5.24
N GLU A 124 14.76 -19.61 4.57
CA GLU A 124 15.18 -18.35 5.19
C GLU A 124 13.95 -17.54 5.62
N PHE A 125 12.84 -17.57 4.87
CA PHE A 125 11.58 -16.91 5.25
C PHE A 125 10.83 -17.67 6.34
N GLU A 126 10.93 -18.99 6.41
CA GLU A 126 10.40 -19.80 7.52
C GLU A 126 11.25 -19.64 8.79
N LYS A 127 12.58 -19.51 8.66
CA LYS A 127 13.50 -19.18 9.76
C LYS A 127 13.36 -17.72 10.19
N LEU A 128 13.09 -16.84 9.24
CA LEU A 128 12.64 -15.46 9.41
C LEU A 128 11.10 -15.40 9.42
N ASN A 129 10.42 -16.42 9.97
CA ASN A 129 9.15 -16.19 10.67
C ASN A 129 9.51 -15.21 11.80
N VAL A 130 9.62 -13.94 11.43
CA VAL A 130 9.34 -12.79 12.26
C VAL A 130 8.02 -13.18 12.88
N LYS A 131 8.07 -13.62 14.13
CA LYS A 131 6.91 -13.93 14.94
C LYS A 131 6.11 -12.63 15.01
N MET A 132 5.31 -12.37 14.00
CA MET A 132 4.19 -11.46 14.10
C MET A 132 3.21 -12.24 14.96
N GLU A 133 3.52 -12.28 16.25
CA GLU A 133 2.60 -12.78 17.25
C GLU A 133 1.34 -11.99 17.05
N THR A 134 0.25 -12.70 16.81
CA THR A 134 -1.05 -12.03 16.69
C THR A 134 -1.37 -11.37 18.02
N ASP A 135 -2.19 -10.32 18.00
CA ASP A 135 -2.61 -9.64 19.24
C ASP A 135 -3.20 -10.65 20.25
N TYR A 136 -3.87 -11.69 19.76
CA TYR A 136 -4.33 -12.83 20.55
C TYR A 136 -3.21 -13.54 21.32
N GLU A 137 -2.13 -13.93 20.65
CA GLU A 137 -0.99 -14.62 21.27
C GLU A 137 -0.27 -13.72 22.29
N ILE A 138 -0.22 -12.41 22.03
CA ILE A 138 0.38 -11.44 22.95
C ILE A 138 -0.49 -11.33 24.20
N MET A 139 -1.81 -11.18 24.05
CA MET A 139 -2.75 -11.14 25.17
C MET A 139 -2.68 -12.42 26.02
N ASP A 140 -2.62 -13.59 25.40
CA ASP A 140 -2.51 -14.88 26.12
C ASP A 140 -1.23 -14.96 26.96
N LYS A 141 -0.11 -14.44 26.45
CA LYS A 141 1.15 -14.35 27.21
C LYS A 141 1.05 -13.37 28.37
N LEU A 142 0.40 -12.23 28.19
CA LEU A 142 0.18 -11.24 29.25
C LEU A 142 -0.67 -11.83 30.37
N ILE A 143 -1.76 -12.52 30.02
CA ILE A 143 -2.64 -13.22 30.95
C ILE A 143 -1.87 -14.31 31.70
N SER A 144 -1.06 -15.11 31.00
CA SER A 144 -0.23 -16.16 31.59
C SER A 144 0.82 -15.60 32.55
N LYS A 145 1.45 -14.47 32.20
CA LYS A 145 2.38 -13.76 33.08
C LYS A 145 1.70 -13.26 34.34
N PHE A 146 0.50 -12.68 34.23
CA PHE A 146 -0.25 -12.17 35.37
C PHE A 146 -0.65 -13.29 36.35
N ASN A 147 -1.07 -14.45 35.82
CA ASN A 147 -1.46 -15.62 36.61
C ASN A 147 -0.27 -16.36 37.24
N SER A 148 0.95 -16.12 36.74
CA SER A 148 2.14 -16.75 37.28
C SER A 148 2.42 -16.21 38.69
N SER A 149 2.42 -17.11 39.69
CA SER A 149 2.69 -16.76 41.09
C SER A 149 4.13 -16.28 41.33
N ALA A 150 5.02 -16.45 40.34
CA ALA A 150 6.41 -16.03 40.38
C ALA A 150 6.64 -14.58 39.89
N SER A 151 5.64 -13.92 39.30
CA SER A 151 5.82 -12.57 38.76
C SER A 151 5.80 -11.53 39.88
N THR A 152 6.62 -10.49 39.73
CA THR A 152 6.63 -9.36 40.66
C THR A 152 5.38 -8.49 40.49
N LEU A 153 5.08 -7.65 41.49
CA LEU A 153 3.93 -6.74 41.43
C LEU A 153 4.03 -5.79 40.23
N ASP A 154 5.22 -5.21 40.00
CA ASP A 154 5.47 -4.30 38.88
C ASP A 154 5.31 -4.99 37.52
N GLU A 155 5.71 -6.25 37.40
CA GLU A 155 5.47 -7.05 36.19
C GLU A 155 3.99 -7.27 35.91
N LYS A 156 3.18 -7.49 36.96
CA LYS A 156 1.72 -7.63 36.81
C LYS A 156 1.08 -6.31 36.39
N VAL A 157 1.53 -5.20 36.95
CA VAL A 157 1.08 -3.85 36.58
C VAL A 157 1.44 -3.56 35.12
N ALA A 158 2.69 -3.83 34.72
CA ALA A 158 3.12 -3.67 33.33
C ALA A 158 2.30 -4.56 32.38
N ALA A 159 2.01 -5.80 32.77
CA ALA A 159 1.19 -6.70 31.95
C ALA A 159 -0.25 -6.20 31.79
N LEU A 160 -0.86 -5.64 32.84
CA LEU A 160 -2.20 -5.04 32.77
C LEU A 160 -2.21 -3.76 31.92
N TYR A 161 -1.17 -2.94 32.01
CA TYR A 161 -1.02 -1.74 31.20
C TYR A 161 -0.89 -2.07 29.71
N ASP A 162 -0.07 -3.06 29.35
CA ASP A 162 0.04 -3.54 27.98
C ASP A 162 -1.28 -4.17 27.51
N LEU A 163 -1.97 -4.90 28.38
CA LEU A 163 -3.25 -5.53 28.06
C LEU A 163 -4.34 -4.50 27.78
N GLU A 164 -4.40 -3.39 28.53
CA GLU A 164 -5.30 -2.26 28.27
C GLU A 164 -5.16 -1.76 26.83
N TYR A 165 -3.91 -1.63 26.35
CA TYR A 165 -3.61 -1.18 25.00
C TYR A 165 -4.20 -2.11 23.92
N TYR A 166 -4.03 -3.42 24.07
CA TYR A 166 -4.54 -4.40 23.10
C TYR A 166 -6.06 -4.49 23.11
N VAL A 167 -6.66 -4.44 24.31
CA VAL A 167 -8.10 -4.62 24.52
C VAL A 167 -8.91 -3.38 24.10
N HIS A 168 -8.27 -2.24 23.86
CA HIS A 168 -8.94 -1.06 23.28
C HIS A 168 -9.57 -1.34 21.89
N GLN A 169 -9.07 -2.34 21.17
CA GLN A 169 -9.68 -2.76 19.91
C GLN A 169 -10.88 -3.67 20.18
N VAL A 170 -12.04 -3.34 19.60
CA VAL A 170 -13.31 -4.06 19.81
C VAL A 170 -13.20 -5.55 19.50
N ASP A 171 -12.40 -5.94 18.51
CA ASP A 171 -12.23 -7.35 18.16
C ASP A 171 -11.33 -8.09 19.15
N ASN A 172 -10.22 -7.47 19.58
CA ASN A 172 -9.36 -8.00 20.65
C ASN A 172 -10.10 -8.10 21.99
N ALA A 173 -11.02 -7.17 22.29
CA ALA A 173 -11.85 -7.24 23.49
C ALA A 173 -12.77 -8.48 23.51
N LYS A 174 -13.32 -8.87 22.35
CA LYS A 174 -14.13 -10.10 22.24
C LYS A 174 -13.28 -11.35 22.46
N ASP A 175 -12.09 -11.36 21.91
CA ASP A 175 -11.14 -12.46 22.09
C ASP A 175 -10.67 -12.54 23.55
N PHE A 176 -10.41 -11.39 24.17
CA PHE A 176 -10.08 -11.25 25.59
C PHE A 176 -11.18 -11.80 26.51
N LEU A 177 -12.45 -11.54 26.20
CA LEU A 177 -13.58 -12.12 26.93
C LEU A 177 -13.66 -13.64 26.73
N SER A 178 -13.44 -14.11 25.50
CA SER A 178 -13.50 -15.53 25.12
C SER A 178 -12.41 -16.37 25.78
N MET A 179 -11.22 -15.79 25.97
CA MET A 179 -10.09 -16.44 26.67
C MET A 179 -10.17 -16.33 28.21
N GLY A 180 -11.30 -15.82 28.75
CA GLY A 180 -11.53 -15.74 30.19
C GLY A 180 -10.87 -14.55 30.88
N GLY A 181 -10.49 -13.51 30.13
CA GLY A 181 -9.84 -12.31 30.63
C GLY A 181 -10.64 -11.55 31.70
N LEU A 182 -11.97 -11.64 31.66
CA LEU A 182 -12.83 -11.02 32.68
C LEU A 182 -12.56 -11.58 34.08
N ARG A 183 -12.28 -12.89 34.19
CA ARG A 183 -11.95 -13.51 35.47
C ARG A 183 -10.63 -12.96 36.02
N LEU A 184 -9.64 -12.75 35.15
CA LEU A 184 -8.37 -12.12 35.51
C LEU A 184 -8.57 -10.70 36.05
N VAL A 185 -9.43 -9.91 35.41
CA VAL A 185 -9.76 -8.56 35.87
C VAL A 185 -10.41 -8.57 37.25
N ILE A 186 -11.33 -9.51 37.50
CA ILE A 186 -11.96 -9.68 38.84
C ILE A 186 -10.90 -10.05 39.90
N GLU A 187 -9.97 -10.95 39.55
CA GLU A 187 -8.86 -11.32 40.42
C GLU A 187 -7.93 -10.12 40.70
N GLY A 188 -7.68 -9.27 39.70
CA GLY A 188 -6.96 -8.00 39.85
C GLY A 188 -7.65 -7.00 40.77
N LEU A 189 -8.97 -6.83 40.63
CA LEU A 189 -9.79 -5.96 41.48
C LEU A 189 -9.88 -6.44 42.94
N ASN A 190 -9.79 -7.75 43.15
CA ASN A 190 -9.76 -8.37 44.48
C ASN A 190 -8.36 -8.38 45.14
N SER A 191 -7.33 -7.87 44.47
CA SER A 191 -6.00 -7.75 45.07
C SER A 191 -5.97 -6.77 46.25
N THR A 192 -4.93 -6.82 47.07
CA THR A 192 -4.72 -5.88 48.19
C THR A 192 -4.13 -4.54 47.75
N GLU A 193 -3.55 -4.49 46.56
CA GLU A 193 -2.77 -3.37 46.06
C GLU A 193 -3.64 -2.39 45.26
N ALA A 194 -3.65 -1.11 45.66
CA ALA A 194 -4.46 -0.10 44.99
C ALA A 194 -4.07 0.08 43.51
N VAL A 195 -2.78 -0.02 43.18
CA VAL A 195 -2.26 0.15 41.82
C VAL A 195 -2.78 -0.96 40.89
N LEU A 196 -2.82 -2.21 41.35
CA LEU A 196 -3.38 -3.31 40.57
C LEU A 196 -4.88 -3.16 40.33
N LYS A 197 -5.62 -2.64 41.32
CA LYS A 197 -7.06 -2.36 41.15
C LYS A 197 -7.33 -1.28 40.11
N GLU A 198 -6.54 -0.22 40.15
CA GLU A 198 -6.66 0.89 39.19
C GLU A 198 -6.45 0.38 37.75
N HIS A 199 -5.34 -0.33 37.49
CA HIS A 199 -5.07 -0.87 36.16
C HIS A 199 -6.08 -1.94 35.74
N ALA A 200 -6.54 -2.80 36.66
CA ALA A 200 -7.60 -3.76 36.35
C ALA A 200 -8.92 -3.06 35.99
N ALA A 201 -9.26 -1.96 36.68
CA ALA A 201 -10.44 -1.15 36.36
C ALA A 201 -10.30 -0.43 35.00
N PHE A 202 -9.10 0.03 34.64
CA PHE A 202 -8.85 0.61 33.32
C PHE A 202 -8.98 -0.42 32.19
N VAL A 203 -8.41 -1.62 32.34
CA VAL A 203 -8.60 -2.73 31.39
C VAL A 203 -10.08 -3.05 31.24
N LEU A 204 -10.84 -3.10 32.34
CA LEU A 204 -12.29 -3.29 32.29
C LEU A 204 -13.00 -2.19 31.50
N GLY A 205 -12.62 -0.93 31.72
CA GLY A 205 -13.15 0.23 31.02
C GLY A 205 -12.84 0.17 29.51
N ALA A 206 -11.60 -0.15 29.14
CA ALA A 206 -11.18 -0.29 27.75
C ALA A 206 -11.91 -1.44 27.04
N ALA A 207 -12.15 -2.56 27.72
CA ALA A 207 -12.86 -3.72 27.17
C ALA A 207 -14.35 -3.47 26.90
N LEU A 208 -14.96 -2.51 27.63
CA LEU A 208 -16.39 -2.21 27.57
C LEU A 208 -16.71 -0.89 26.85
N SER A 209 -15.69 -0.15 26.43
CA SER A 209 -15.83 1.16 25.78
C SER A 209 -16.19 1.07 24.29
#